data_AF-A0A1M3G0U9-F1
#
_entry.id   AF-A0A1M3G0U9-F1
#
_cell.length_a   1.000
_cell.length_b   1.000
_cell.length_c   1.000
_cell.angle_alpha   90.00
_cell.angle_beta   90.00
_cell.angle_gamma   90.00
#
_symmetry.space_group_name_H-M   'P 1'
#
loop_
_entity.id
_entity.type
_entity.pdbx_description
1 polymer ?
#
loop_
_entity_poly.entity_id
_entity_poly.type
_entity_poly.pdbx_seq_one_letter_code
_entity_poly.pdbx_strand_id
1 'polypeptide(L)'
;MKLKLYTLLIGTAFLFSCKTAQKLYQRGQYDAAVELAAKKLSKKPHDVGLLTVLQDAYRYAVQDHESRIRNLSNSNSDLRWEQIYHEYTGLQRLYDAIRRSPSVYDIVQPTDYASYLTTYKEQAGNAREDRGDELMNQNTKSSFRQAYFEYQKALSLKPGDLTIKQKMDDAYANAVTNIAIMPLTRFGLQYSQYRYDYDDFDYQLLRYVNDHRSGPFVRFFGDNDRSQPIDIGVEMRFSDVNIGRYRDERSVREVSKQVVSKEIVHKPDSITREYITVKARITTTTRTLKANAILQAIARGMDNRHIWSDTYRGDYSWVYSFATYTGDERALSDEDKKLLAQKEQWPASNDEIIRIIMNEIRQKAQCGISDFFNRYN
;
A
#
# COMPACT_ATOMS: atom_id res chain seq x y z
N MET A 1 41.55 49.62 -19.89
CA MET A 1 41.34 48.22 -20.33
C MET A 1 39.84 47.96 -20.38
N LYS A 2 39.34 47.50 -21.53
CA LYS A 2 37.93 47.14 -21.76
C LYS A 2 37.60 45.78 -21.14
N LEU A 3 36.39 45.62 -20.59
CA LEU A 3 35.48 44.45 -20.65
C LEU A 3 34.22 44.85 -19.83
N LYS A 4 33.01 45.10 -20.36
CA LYS A 4 32.00 44.18 -20.97
C LYS A 4 31.86 42.89 -20.14
N LEU A 5 30.71 42.36 -19.74
CA LEU A 5 29.35 42.42 -20.30
C LEU A 5 28.37 41.74 -19.28
N TYR A 6 27.24 42.39 -19.00
CA TYR A 6 25.88 41.86 -18.85
C TYR A 6 25.54 40.74 -17.84
N THR A 7 24.81 41.17 -16.81
CA THR A 7 23.51 40.64 -16.37
C THR A 7 22.79 39.73 -17.39
N LEU A 8 22.74 38.43 -17.11
CA LEU A 8 21.78 37.50 -17.74
C LEU A 8 20.59 37.32 -16.80
N LEU A 9 19.63 38.25 -16.90
CA LEU A 9 18.30 38.11 -16.35
C LEU A 9 17.56 37.09 -17.24
N ILE A 10 17.47 35.85 -16.77
CA ILE A 10 16.70 34.77 -17.41
C ILE A 10 15.21 35.14 -17.29
N GLY A 11 14.74 35.94 -18.24
CA GLY A 11 13.34 36.11 -18.54
C GLY A 11 12.84 34.85 -19.23
N THR A 12 12.30 33.91 -18.45
CA THR A 12 11.43 32.85 -18.97
C THR A 12 10.19 33.50 -19.58
N ALA A 13 10.29 33.81 -20.88
CA ALA A 13 9.15 34.14 -21.70
C ALA A 13 8.24 32.90 -21.76
N PHE A 14 7.16 32.92 -20.98
CA PHE A 14 5.98 32.10 -21.22
C PHE A 14 5.41 32.47 -22.59
N LEU A 15 5.91 31.82 -23.64
CA LEU A 15 5.28 31.82 -24.95
C LEU A 15 3.99 30.98 -24.84
N PHE A 16 2.94 31.58 -24.27
CA PHE A 16 1.58 31.14 -24.52
C PHE A 16 1.30 31.38 -26.01
N SER A 17 1.65 30.40 -26.86
CA SER A 17 1.21 30.40 -28.25
C SER A 17 -0.31 30.36 -28.22
N CYS A 18 -0.97 31.51 -28.39
CA CYS A 18 -2.41 31.57 -28.66
C CYS A 18 -2.71 30.61 -29.82
N LYS A 19 -3.31 29.46 -29.49
CA LYS A 19 -3.77 28.51 -30.50
C LYS A 19 -4.88 29.19 -31.29
N THR A 20 -4.69 29.30 -32.59
CA THR A 20 -5.74 29.74 -33.52
C THR A 20 -6.35 28.51 -34.17
N ALA A 21 -7.63 28.58 -34.57
CA ALA A 21 -8.28 27.47 -35.28
C ALA A 21 -7.49 27.11 -36.55
N GLN A 22 -6.98 28.12 -37.26
CA GLN A 22 -6.11 27.93 -38.43
C GLN A 22 -4.85 27.11 -38.12
N LYS A 23 -4.18 27.37 -37.00
CA LYS A 23 -2.99 26.60 -36.59
C LYS A 23 -3.33 25.16 -36.22
N LEU A 24 -4.51 24.91 -35.65
CA LEU A 24 -4.98 23.56 -35.34
C LEU A 24 -5.28 22.78 -36.62
N TYR A 25 -6.01 23.42 -37.54
CA TYR A 25 -6.31 22.88 -38.87
C TYR A 25 -5.04 22.51 -39.64
N GLN A 26 -4.07 23.43 -39.74
CA GLN A 26 -2.78 23.20 -40.41
C GLN A 26 -1.94 22.08 -39.78
N ARG A 27 -2.22 21.69 -38.54
CA ARG A 27 -1.54 20.59 -37.82
C ARG A 27 -2.31 19.28 -37.88
N GLY A 28 -3.41 19.20 -38.65
CA GLY A 28 -4.27 18.02 -38.72
C GLY A 28 -5.11 17.79 -37.45
N GLN A 29 -5.20 18.77 -36.55
CA GLN A 29 -6.02 18.68 -35.34
C GLN A 29 -7.45 19.16 -35.63
N TYR A 30 -8.13 18.46 -36.53
CA TYR A 30 -9.39 18.92 -37.13
C TYR A 30 -10.53 19.09 -36.12
N ASP A 31 -10.76 18.13 -35.23
CA ASP A 31 -11.80 18.23 -34.17
C ASP A 31 -11.61 19.48 -33.31
N ALA A 32 -10.38 19.69 -32.83
CA ALA A 32 -10.04 20.84 -32.00
C ALA A 32 -10.15 22.16 -32.80
N ALA A 33 -9.86 22.13 -34.10
CA ALA A 33 -10.05 23.27 -34.98
C ALA A 33 -11.53 23.63 -35.13
N VAL A 34 -12.41 22.63 -35.32
CA VAL A 34 -13.87 22.78 -35.39
C VAL A 34 -14.41 23.38 -34.09
N GLU A 35 -14.11 22.77 -32.94
CA GLU A 35 -14.58 23.24 -31.64
C GLU A 35 -14.15 24.69 -31.37
N LEU A 36 -12.88 25.02 -31.65
CA LEU A 36 -12.35 26.35 -31.43
C LEU A 36 -12.94 27.38 -32.40
N ALA A 37 -13.12 27.00 -33.68
CA ALA A 37 -13.70 27.89 -34.69
C ALA A 37 -15.17 28.16 -34.40
N ALA A 38 -15.98 27.12 -34.15
CA ALA A 38 -17.39 27.25 -33.79
C ALA A 38 -17.58 28.14 -32.54
N LYS A 39 -16.75 27.93 -31.51
CA LYS A 39 -16.74 28.75 -30.29
C LYS A 39 -16.39 30.23 -30.54
N LYS A 40 -15.53 30.52 -31.52
CA LYS A 40 -15.17 31.89 -31.87
C LYS A 40 -16.22 32.56 -32.75
N LEU A 41 -16.81 31.81 -33.68
CA LEU A 41 -17.87 32.29 -34.57
C LEU A 41 -19.15 32.63 -33.82
N SER A 42 -19.44 31.99 -32.68
CA SER A 42 -20.56 32.42 -31.83
C SER A 42 -20.44 33.86 -31.32
N LYS A 43 -19.22 34.42 -31.27
CA LYS A 43 -18.95 35.83 -30.93
C LYS A 43 -18.74 36.71 -32.16
N LYS A 44 -18.34 36.11 -33.29
CA LYS A 44 -18.04 36.82 -34.55
C LYS A 44 -18.69 36.08 -35.73
N PRO A 45 -20.02 36.14 -35.88
CA PRO A 45 -20.75 35.29 -36.84
C PRO A 45 -20.38 35.49 -38.32
N HIS A 46 -19.84 36.66 -38.67
CA HIS A 46 -19.56 37.08 -40.04
C HIS A 46 -18.06 37.02 -40.40
N ASP A 47 -17.23 36.36 -39.58
CA ASP A 47 -15.80 36.20 -39.87
C ASP A 47 -15.61 35.16 -40.99
N VAL A 48 -15.56 35.64 -42.24
CA VAL A 48 -15.48 34.81 -43.45
C VAL A 48 -14.28 33.87 -43.42
N GLY A 49 -13.11 34.36 -42.99
CA GLY A 49 -11.91 33.53 -42.91
C GLY A 49 -12.09 32.39 -41.92
N LEU A 50 -12.64 32.67 -40.74
CA LEU A 50 -12.89 31.64 -39.73
C LEU A 50 -13.99 30.65 -40.13
N LEU A 51 -15.00 31.10 -40.89
CA LEU A 51 -16.02 30.23 -41.49
C LEU A 51 -15.39 29.22 -42.46
N THR A 52 -14.49 29.66 -43.35
CA THR A 52 -13.78 28.75 -44.27
C THR A 52 -12.97 27.71 -43.49
N VAL A 53 -12.24 28.13 -42.45
CA VAL A 53 -11.47 27.20 -41.60
C VAL A 53 -12.37 26.17 -40.92
N LEU A 54 -13.54 26.60 -40.44
CA LEU A 54 -14.50 25.68 -39.82
C LEU A 54 -15.02 24.66 -40.83
N GLN A 55 -15.43 25.08 -42.03
CA GLN A 55 -15.97 24.19 -43.06
C GLN A 55 -14.93 23.16 -43.51
N ASP A 56 -13.70 23.58 -43.78
CA ASP A 56 -12.62 22.68 -44.16
C ASP A 56 -12.27 21.71 -43.03
N ALA A 57 -12.09 22.21 -41.81
CA ALA A 57 -11.79 21.37 -40.66
C ALA A 57 -12.91 20.37 -40.38
N TYR A 58 -14.17 20.77 -40.48
CA TYR A 58 -15.31 19.86 -40.30
C TYR A 58 -15.31 18.75 -41.36
N ARG A 59 -15.11 19.09 -42.64
CA ARG A 59 -15.04 18.11 -43.73
C ARG A 59 -13.95 17.05 -43.47
N TYR A 60 -12.74 17.47 -43.11
CA TYR A 60 -11.66 16.53 -42.83
C TYR A 60 -11.87 15.73 -41.54
N ALA A 61 -12.39 16.36 -40.47
CA ALA A 61 -12.71 15.64 -39.24
C ALA A 61 -13.74 14.53 -39.49
N VAL A 62 -14.82 14.84 -40.21
CA VAL A 62 -15.85 13.85 -40.58
C VAL A 62 -15.24 12.73 -41.42
N GLN A 63 -14.46 13.07 -42.45
CA GLN A 63 -13.80 12.08 -43.30
C GLN A 63 -12.88 11.14 -42.50
N ASP A 64 -12.12 11.69 -41.54
CA ASP A 64 -11.21 10.95 -40.69
C ASP A 64 -11.96 9.97 -39.76
N HIS A 65 -13.01 10.44 -39.09
CA HIS A 65 -13.87 9.60 -38.24
C HIS A 65 -14.57 8.51 -39.07
N GLU A 66 -15.20 8.86 -40.19
CA GLU A 66 -15.90 7.89 -41.03
C GLU A 66 -14.94 6.86 -41.63
N SER A 67 -13.71 7.26 -41.97
CA SER A 67 -12.69 6.31 -42.43
C SER A 67 -12.29 5.34 -41.31
N ARG A 68 -12.14 5.82 -40.07
CA ARG A 68 -11.87 4.95 -38.92
C ARG A 68 -13.03 4.00 -38.65
N ILE A 69 -14.28 4.49 -38.70
CA ILE A 69 -15.49 3.68 -38.56
C ILE A 69 -15.51 2.58 -39.62
N ARG A 70 -15.32 2.90 -40.90
CA ARG A 70 -15.26 1.90 -41.98
C ARG A 70 -14.19 0.83 -41.73
N ASN A 71 -13.00 1.24 -41.30
CA ASN A 71 -11.92 0.30 -41.00
C ASN A 71 -12.27 -0.62 -39.83
N LEU A 72 -12.86 -0.06 -38.75
CA LEU A 72 -13.30 -0.81 -37.58
C LEU A 72 -14.44 -1.77 -37.89
N SER A 73 -15.41 -1.35 -38.71
CA SER A 73 -16.54 -2.19 -39.15
C SER A 73 -16.08 -3.44 -39.91
N ASN A 74 -14.96 -3.35 -40.63
CA ASN A 74 -14.35 -4.47 -41.35
C ASN A 74 -13.31 -5.25 -40.52
N SER A 75 -13.09 -4.87 -39.27
CA SER A 75 -12.10 -5.50 -38.40
C SER A 75 -12.72 -6.62 -37.55
N ASN A 76 -11.87 -7.56 -37.11
CA ASN A 76 -12.21 -8.61 -36.14
C ASN A 76 -11.76 -8.24 -34.70
N SER A 77 -11.61 -6.95 -34.39
CA SER A 77 -11.25 -6.51 -33.05
C SER A 77 -12.39 -6.75 -32.07
N ASP A 78 -12.12 -7.40 -30.95
CA ASP A 78 -13.08 -7.69 -29.87
C ASP A 78 -13.77 -6.42 -29.34
N LEU A 79 -13.08 -5.27 -29.40
CA LEU A 79 -13.58 -3.98 -28.91
C LEU A 79 -14.00 -3.03 -30.04
N ARG A 80 -14.18 -3.53 -31.27
CA ARG A 80 -14.54 -2.68 -32.43
C ARG A 80 -15.78 -1.83 -32.19
N TRP A 81 -16.81 -2.36 -31.53
CA TRP A 81 -18.06 -1.64 -31.32
C TRP A 81 -17.89 -0.47 -30.34
N GLU A 82 -17.07 -0.65 -29.31
CA GLU A 82 -16.71 0.43 -28.37
C GLU A 82 -15.88 1.51 -29.06
N GLN A 83 -14.94 1.10 -29.92
CA GLN A 83 -14.16 2.03 -30.74
C GLN A 83 -15.05 2.82 -31.72
N ILE A 84 -15.98 2.14 -32.41
CA ILE A 84 -16.94 2.81 -33.30
C ILE A 84 -17.84 3.76 -32.52
N TYR A 85 -18.32 3.36 -31.34
CA TYR A 85 -19.07 4.25 -30.44
C TYR A 85 -18.28 5.51 -30.08
N HIS A 86 -16.97 5.39 -29.83
CA HIS A 86 -16.11 6.55 -29.57
C HIS A 86 -15.95 7.46 -30.79
N GLU A 87 -15.83 6.91 -32.00
CA GLU A 87 -15.78 7.71 -33.23
C GLU A 87 -17.09 8.48 -33.45
N TYR A 88 -18.25 7.83 -33.28
CA TYR A 88 -19.54 8.53 -33.35
C TYR A 88 -19.70 9.57 -32.24
N THR A 89 -19.15 9.32 -31.05
CA THR A 89 -19.13 10.31 -29.96
C THR A 89 -18.33 11.56 -30.37
N GLY A 90 -17.22 11.38 -31.08
CA GLY A 90 -16.45 12.47 -31.68
C GLY A 90 -17.29 13.26 -32.67
N LEU A 91 -17.90 12.58 -33.65
CA LEU A 91 -18.78 13.20 -34.65
C LEU A 91 -19.94 13.98 -34.02
N GLN A 92 -20.60 13.42 -33.01
CA GLN A 92 -21.68 14.12 -32.28
C GLN A 92 -21.17 15.39 -31.58
N ARG A 93 -19.96 15.36 -31.00
CA ARG A 93 -19.38 16.56 -30.38
C ARG A 93 -19.16 17.67 -31.41
N LEU A 94 -18.76 17.34 -32.63
CA LEU A 94 -18.62 18.33 -33.72
C LEU A 94 -19.98 18.94 -34.08
N TYR A 95 -21.02 18.10 -34.22
CA TYR A 95 -22.39 18.57 -34.42
C TYR A 95 -22.85 19.50 -33.31
N ASP A 96 -22.69 19.10 -32.04
CA ASP A 96 -23.09 19.90 -30.88
C ASP A 96 -22.33 21.22 -30.79
N ALA A 97 -21.03 21.23 -31.15
CA ALA A 97 -20.22 22.44 -31.17
C ALA A 97 -20.74 23.46 -32.18
N ILE A 98 -21.13 23.00 -33.38
CA ILE A 98 -21.66 23.85 -34.45
C ILE A 98 -23.10 24.28 -34.15
N ARG A 99 -23.95 23.35 -33.70
CA ARG A 99 -25.38 23.58 -33.40
C ARG A 99 -25.62 24.69 -32.36
N ARG A 100 -24.66 24.94 -31.47
CA ARG A 100 -24.72 26.04 -30.49
C ARG A 100 -24.73 27.44 -31.11
N SER A 101 -24.41 27.58 -32.40
CA SER A 101 -24.42 28.85 -33.11
C SER A 101 -25.33 28.79 -34.34
N PRO A 102 -26.57 29.31 -34.28
CA PRO A 102 -27.53 29.21 -35.39
C PRO A 102 -26.99 29.69 -36.74
N SER A 103 -26.33 30.85 -36.76
CA SER A 103 -25.73 31.42 -37.97
C SER A 103 -24.64 30.55 -38.60
N VAL A 104 -23.98 29.72 -37.81
CA VAL A 104 -22.93 28.80 -38.28
C VAL A 104 -23.56 27.47 -38.70
N TYR A 105 -24.58 27.03 -37.97
CA TYR A 105 -25.35 25.84 -38.29
C TYR A 105 -25.99 25.93 -39.68
N ASP A 106 -26.58 27.07 -40.03
CA ASP A 106 -27.22 27.28 -41.35
C ASP A 106 -26.23 27.17 -42.52
N ILE A 107 -24.94 27.45 -42.27
CA ILE A 107 -23.88 27.44 -43.27
C ILE A 107 -23.23 26.06 -43.38
N VAL A 108 -22.92 25.42 -42.25
CA VAL A 108 -22.19 24.14 -42.22
C VAL A 108 -23.13 22.94 -42.36
N GLN A 109 -24.36 23.07 -41.85
CA GLN A 109 -25.38 22.01 -41.83
C GLN A 109 -24.82 20.67 -41.33
N PRO A 110 -24.31 20.62 -40.08
CA PRO A 110 -23.67 19.42 -39.57
C PRO A 110 -24.67 18.27 -39.45
N THR A 111 -24.21 17.05 -39.71
CA THR A 111 -25.01 15.83 -39.53
C THR A 111 -25.17 15.48 -38.05
N ASP A 112 -26.39 15.14 -37.63
CA ASP A 112 -26.69 14.63 -36.29
C ASP A 112 -26.43 13.11 -36.24
N TYR A 113 -25.58 12.67 -35.33
CA TYR A 113 -25.19 11.27 -35.15
C TYR A 113 -25.79 10.63 -33.89
N ALA A 114 -26.73 11.30 -33.21
CA ALA A 114 -27.28 10.84 -31.93
C ALA A 114 -27.90 9.43 -31.99
N SER A 115 -28.55 9.07 -33.11
CA SER A 115 -29.11 7.72 -33.29
C SER A 115 -28.03 6.64 -33.27
N TYR A 116 -26.89 6.88 -33.92
CA TYR A 116 -25.75 5.97 -33.93
C TYR A 116 -25.14 5.81 -32.54
N LEU A 117 -25.15 6.85 -31.71
CA LEU A 117 -24.68 6.73 -30.32
C LEU A 117 -25.49 5.68 -29.56
N THR A 118 -26.81 5.72 -29.67
CA THR A 118 -27.68 4.72 -29.02
C THR A 118 -27.35 3.32 -29.53
N THR A 119 -27.33 3.13 -30.84
CA THR A 119 -27.05 1.81 -31.46
C THR A 119 -25.68 1.27 -31.06
N TYR A 120 -24.61 2.05 -31.22
CA TYR A 120 -23.26 1.55 -30.99
C TYR A 120 -22.89 1.46 -29.52
N LYS A 121 -23.53 2.24 -28.64
CA LYS A 121 -23.43 2.04 -27.18
C LYS A 121 -24.04 0.71 -26.77
N GLU A 122 -25.19 0.36 -27.32
CA GLU A 122 -25.84 -0.93 -27.08
C GLU A 122 -24.99 -2.10 -27.61
N GLN A 123 -24.49 -1.99 -28.85
CA GLN A 123 -23.60 -3.00 -29.44
C GLN A 123 -22.30 -3.18 -28.65
N ALA A 124 -21.69 -2.08 -28.16
CA ALA A 124 -20.52 -2.14 -27.30
C ALA A 124 -20.84 -2.82 -25.96
N GLY A 125 -22.01 -2.55 -25.39
CA GLY A 125 -22.49 -3.22 -24.18
C GLY A 125 -22.68 -4.73 -24.40
N ASN A 126 -23.32 -5.13 -25.50
CA ASN A 126 -23.51 -6.55 -25.88
C ASN A 126 -22.15 -7.25 -26.00
N ALA A 127 -21.20 -6.67 -26.73
CA ALA A 127 -19.91 -7.30 -26.93
C ALA A 127 -19.09 -7.46 -25.63
N ARG A 128 -19.22 -6.52 -24.68
CA ARG A 128 -18.63 -6.67 -23.34
C ARG A 128 -19.30 -7.78 -22.54
N GLU A 129 -20.62 -7.88 -22.63
CA GLU A 129 -21.39 -8.96 -21.99
C GLU A 129 -21.01 -10.34 -22.55
N ASP A 130 -20.95 -10.48 -23.88
CA ASP A 130 -20.57 -11.73 -24.56
C ASP A 130 -19.16 -12.20 -24.14
N ARG A 131 -18.20 -11.27 -24.07
CA ARG A 131 -16.84 -11.57 -23.58
C ARG A 131 -16.84 -11.99 -22.10
N GLY A 132 -17.69 -11.37 -21.29
CA GLY A 132 -17.92 -11.80 -19.91
C GLY A 132 -18.42 -13.24 -19.86
N ASP A 133 -19.43 -13.57 -20.67
CA ASP A 133 -20.01 -14.91 -20.74
C ASP A 133 -18.98 -15.97 -21.19
N GLU A 134 -18.15 -15.66 -22.18
CA GLU A 134 -17.03 -16.52 -22.61
C GLU A 134 -16.01 -16.78 -21.49
N LEU A 135 -15.67 -15.74 -20.71
CA LEU A 135 -14.76 -15.85 -19.57
C LEU A 135 -15.38 -16.66 -18.42
N MET A 136 -16.69 -16.54 -18.18
CA MET A 136 -17.40 -17.38 -17.20
C MET A 136 -17.30 -18.87 -17.55
N ASN A 137 -17.39 -19.21 -18.84
CA ASN A 137 -17.33 -20.61 -19.32
C ASN A 137 -15.98 -21.29 -19.07
N GLN A 138 -14.90 -20.54 -18.87
CA GLN A 138 -13.58 -21.10 -18.54
C GLN A 138 -13.52 -21.66 -17.11
N ASN A 139 -14.46 -21.28 -16.24
CA ASN A 139 -14.61 -21.81 -14.89
C ASN A 139 -13.33 -21.76 -14.02
N THR A 140 -12.60 -20.64 -14.08
CA THR A 140 -11.42 -20.41 -13.23
C THR A 140 -11.56 -19.10 -12.45
N LYS A 141 -10.97 -19.04 -11.24
CA LYS A 141 -10.94 -17.80 -10.44
C LYS A 141 -10.45 -16.59 -11.25
N SER A 142 -9.40 -16.77 -12.07
CA SER A 142 -8.84 -15.71 -12.91
C SER A 142 -9.82 -15.26 -14.00
N SER A 143 -10.47 -16.19 -14.69
CA SER A 143 -11.43 -15.85 -15.74
C SER A 143 -12.67 -15.16 -15.16
N PHE A 144 -13.15 -15.57 -13.98
CA PHE A 144 -14.24 -14.89 -13.28
C PHE A 144 -13.90 -13.45 -12.89
N ARG A 145 -12.66 -13.16 -12.48
CA ARG A 145 -12.21 -11.78 -12.22
C ARG A 145 -12.25 -10.93 -13.47
N GLN A 146 -11.79 -11.48 -14.59
CA GLN A 146 -11.84 -10.78 -15.87
C GLN A 146 -13.30 -10.55 -16.31
N ALA A 147 -14.15 -11.57 -16.19
CA ALA A 147 -15.58 -11.49 -16.49
C ALA A 147 -16.27 -10.40 -15.67
N TYR A 148 -15.97 -10.30 -14.36
CA TYR A 148 -16.46 -9.22 -13.50
C TYR A 148 -16.17 -7.83 -14.09
N PHE A 149 -14.94 -7.60 -14.56
CA PHE A 149 -14.58 -6.31 -15.16
C PHE A 149 -15.24 -6.08 -16.52
N GLU A 150 -15.43 -7.13 -17.33
CA GLU A 150 -16.19 -7.03 -18.58
C GLU A 150 -17.66 -6.66 -18.32
N TYR A 151 -18.32 -7.32 -17.37
CA TYR A 151 -19.68 -6.96 -16.98
C TYR A 151 -19.77 -5.58 -16.33
N GLN A 152 -18.77 -5.17 -15.55
CA GLN A 152 -18.71 -3.80 -15.03
C GLN A 152 -18.67 -2.76 -16.16
N LYS A 153 -17.91 -3.03 -17.22
CA LYS A 153 -17.89 -2.18 -18.42
C LYS A 153 -19.21 -2.24 -19.19
N ALA A 154 -19.77 -3.43 -19.38
CA ALA A 154 -21.08 -3.61 -20.01
C ALA A 154 -22.17 -2.81 -19.28
N LEU A 155 -22.21 -2.87 -17.95
CA LEU A 155 -23.18 -2.14 -17.11
C LEU A 155 -22.97 -0.62 -17.18
N SER A 156 -21.74 -0.14 -17.36
CA SER A 156 -21.48 1.28 -17.58
C SER A 156 -22.02 1.80 -18.92
N LEU A 157 -22.08 0.92 -19.93
CA LEU A 157 -22.65 1.21 -21.25
C LEU A 157 -24.19 1.08 -21.25
N LYS A 158 -24.71 0.09 -20.50
CA LYS A 158 -26.14 -0.21 -20.32
C LYS A 158 -26.57 -0.02 -18.85
N PRO A 159 -26.61 1.22 -18.34
CA PRO A 159 -26.96 1.46 -16.94
C PRO A 159 -28.38 1.01 -16.64
N GLY A 160 -28.55 0.28 -15.53
CA GLY A 160 -29.85 -0.25 -15.10
C GLY A 160 -30.20 -1.64 -15.64
N ASP A 161 -29.33 -2.24 -16.46
CA ASP A 161 -29.48 -3.63 -16.90
C ASP A 161 -29.29 -4.61 -15.73
N LEU A 162 -30.40 -5.18 -15.25
CA LEU A 162 -30.41 -6.10 -14.11
C LEU A 162 -29.76 -7.45 -14.45
N THR A 163 -29.82 -7.88 -15.71
CA THR A 163 -29.24 -9.15 -16.14
C THR A 163 -27.71 -9.07 -16.12
N ILE A 164 -27.13 -8.00 -16.67
CA ILE A 164 -25.68 -7.77 -16.61
C ILE A 164 -25.24 -7.59 -15.15
N LYS A 165 -26.04 -6.89 -14.34
CA LYS A 165 -25.75 -6.72 -12.91
C LYS A 165 -25.69 -8.07 -12.19
N GLN A 166 -26.65 -8.95 -12.42
CA GLN A 166 -26.67 -10.28 -11.84
C GLN A 166 -25.46 -11.11 -12.29
N LYS A 167 -25.15 -11.13 -13.59
CA LYS A 167 -23.95 -11.79 -14.13
C LYS A 167 -22.66 -11.26 -13.50
N MET A 168 -22.57 -9.95 -13.28
CA MET A 168 -21.43 -9.32 -12.60
C MET A 168 -21.31 -9.81 -11.15
N ASP A 169 -22.42 -9.92 -10.42
CA ASP A 169 -22.43 -10.39 -9.03
C ASP A 169 -22.09 -11.89 -8.95
N ASP A 170 -22.57 -12.70 -9.89
CA ASP A 170 -22.21 -14.11 -10.00
C ASP A 170 -20.72 -14.30 -10.34
N ALA A 171 -20.19 -13.51 -11.27
CA ALA A 171 -18.76 -13.48 -11.57
C ALA A 171 -17.94 -13.12 -10.33
N TYR A 172 -18.37 -12.11 -9.57
CA TYR A 172 -17.71 -11.72 -8.32
C TYR A 172 -17.71 -12.85 -7.29
N ALA A 173 -18.88 -13.46 -7.04
CA ALA A 173 -19.02 -14.55 -6.07
C ALA A 173 -18.08 -15.73 -6.40
N ASN A 174 -17.93 -16.05 -7.68
CA ASN A 174 -17.02 -17.11 -8.12
C ASN A 174 -15.55 -16.67 -8.15
N ALA A 175 -15.26 -15.39 -8.39
CA ALA A 175 -13.91 -14.82 -8.47
C ALA A 175 -13.21 -14.65 -7.11
N VAL A 176 -13.97 -14.42 -6.04
CA VAL A 176 -13.46 -14.17 -4.68
C VAL A 176 -12.77 -15.42 -4.15
N THR A 177 -11.54 -15.27 -3.69
CA THR A 177 -10.80 -16.30 -2.93
C THR A 177 -11.12 -16.14 -1.45
N ASN A 178 -11.76 -17.15 -0.89
CA ASN A 178 -12.18 -17.24 0.50
C ASN A 178 -11.08 -17.90 1.33
N ILE A 179 -10.48 -17.13 2.25
CA ILE A 179 -9.37 -17.55 3.09
C ILE A 179 -9.84 -17.66 4.54
N ALA A 180 -9.78 -18.85 5.10
CA ALA A 180 -10.04 -19.10 6.50
C ALA A 180 -8.76 -18.96 7.32
N ILE A 181 -8.77 -18.07 8.32
CA ILE A 181 -7.73 -18.03 9.35
C ILE A 181 -8.16 -19.00 10.46
N MET A 182 -7.44 -20.12 10.57
CA MET A 182 -7.74 -21.15 11.57
C MET A 182 -7.27 -20.69 12.96
N PRO A 183 -7.92 -21.16 14.04
CA PRO A 183 -7.55 -20.75 15.39
C PRO A 183 -6.10 -21.12 15.69
N LEU A 184 -5.41 -20.24 16.40
CA LEU A 184 -4.01 -20.46 16.74
C LEU A 184 -3.86 -21.71 17.61
N THR A 185 -3.06 -22.67 17.13
CA THR A 185 -2.75 -23.90 17.88
C THR A 185 -1.39 -23.81 18.54
N ARG A 186 -1.25 -24.41 19.73
CA ARG A 186 0.06 -24.59 20.39
C ARG A 186 0.69 -25.92 20.01
N PHE A 187 2.02 -25.97 19.98
CA PHE A 187 2.77 -27.23 19.97
C PHE A 187 3.99 -27.15 20.90
N GLY A 188 4.19 -28.20 21.70
CA GLY A 188 5.27 -28.28 22.69
C GLY A 188 4.83 -29.07 23.93
N LEU A 189 5.81 -29.45 24.77
CA LEU A 189 5.61 -30.29 25.95
C LEU A 189 5.61 -29.48 27.25
N GLN A 190 5.79 -28.16 27.18
CA GLN A 190 5.95 -27.35 28.37
C GLN A 190 4.58 -26.91 28.86
N TYR A 191 4.17 -27.45 30.02
CA TYR A 191 2.97 -27.04 30.75
C TYR A 191 3.08 -25.57 31.18
N SER A 192 2.86 -24.67 30.22
CA SER A 192 2.71 -23.25 30.47
C SER A 192 1.30 -23.03 31.03
N GLN A 193 1.21 -22.91 32.34
CA GLN A 193 0.06 -22.34 33.07
C GLN A 193 -0.24 -20.86 32.67
N TYR A 194 0.54 -20.29 31.76
CA TYR A 194 0.38 -18.93 31.24
C TYR A 194 -0.75 -18.85 30.23
N ARG A 195 -1.83 -18.19 30.63
CA ARG A 195 -3.05 -17.97 29.86
C ARG A 195 -2.91 -16.70 29.02
N TYR A 196 -2.11 -16.77 27.96
CA TYR A 196 -2.17 -15.75 26.91
C TYR A 196 -3.49 -15.89 26.16
N ASP A 197 -4.12 -14.76 25.85
CA ASP A 197 -5.38 -14.71 25.10
C ASP A 197 -5.11 -14.91 23.61
N TYR A 198 -5.28 -16.15 23.15
CA TYR A 198 -5.17 -16.48 21.73
C TYR A 198 -6.31 -15.92 20.90
N ASP A 199 -7.46 -15.66 21.52
CA ASP A 199 -8.61 -15.09 20.84
C ASP A 199 -8.29 -13.64 20.41
N ASP A 200 -7.54 -12.88 21.23
CA ASP A 200 -7.01 -11.56 20.81
C ASP A 200 -6.00 -11.69 19.67
N PHE A 201 -5.14 -12.73 19.66
CA PHE A 201 -4.20 -12.92 18.55
C PHE A 201 -4.95 -13.08 17.22
N ASP A 202 -5.91 -14.02 17.19
CA ASP A 202 -6.67 -14.35 15.99
C ASP A 202 -7.55 -13.18 15.54
N TYR A 203 -8.21 -12.50 16.48
CA TYR A 203 -9.02 -11.32 16.20
C TYR A 203 -8.19 -10.19 15.58
N GLN A 204 -7.04 -9.85 16.18
CA GLN A 204 -6.18 -8.77 15.68
C GLN A 204 -5.54 -9.12 14.33
N LEU A 205 -5.18 -10.39 14.11
CA LEU A 205 -4.69 -10.85 12.81
C LEU A 205 -5.79 -10.71 11.75
N LEU A 206 -6.98 -11.25 12.02
CA LEU A 206 -8.10 -11.22 11.08
C LEU A 206 -8.52 -9.80 10.73
N ARG A 207 -8.55 -8.91 11.72
CA ARG A 207 -8.80 -7.48 11.51
C ARG A 207 -7.74 -6.87 10.60
N TYR A 208 -6.45 -7.09 10.90
CA TYR A 208 -5.36 -6.53 10.13
C TYR A 208 -5.40 -6.95 8.66
N VAL A 209 -5.55 -8.25 8.37
CA VAL A 209 -5.54 -8.75 6.99
C VAL A 209 -6.75 -8.27 6.19
N ASN A 210 -7.90 -8.04 6.85
CA ASN A 210 -9.08 -7.45 6.21
C ASN A 210 -8.92 -5.95 5.94
N ASP A 211 -8.25 -5.21 6.83
CA ASP A 211 -7.98 -3.77 6.69
C ASP A 211 -6.89 -3.48 5.64
N HIS A 212 -5.97 -4.43 5.39
CA HIS A 212 -4.81 -4.28 4.50
C HIS A 212 -4.93 -5.08 3.19
N ARG A 213 -6.14 -5.40 2.74
CA ARG A 213 -6.36 -6.08 1.46
C ARG A 213 -6.13 -5.15 0.27
N SER A 214 -5.42 -5.61 -0.76
CA SER A 214 -5.11 -4.83 -1.97
C SER A 214 -6.26 -4.76 -2.97
N GLY A 215 -7.23 -5.69 -2.91
CA GLY A 215 -8.28 -5.80 -3.91
C GLY A 215 -9.56 -6.48 -3.41
N PRO A 216 -10.62 -6.49 -4.23
CA PRO A 216 -11.94 -6.96 -3.83
C PRO A 216 -12.08 -8.48 -3.88
N PHE A 217 -11.15 -9.19 -4.52
CA PHE A 217 -11.26 -10.64 -4.75
C PHE A 217 -10.60 -11.50 -3.66
N VAL A 218 -10.16 -10.91 -2.56
CA VAL A 218 -9.67 -11.64 -1.38
C VAL A 218 -10.64 -11.39 -0.23
N ARG A 219 -11.06 -12.44 0.46
CA ARG A 219 -11.83 -12.31 1.69
C ARG A 219 -11.26 -13.20 2.78
N PHE A 220 -11.01 -12.62 3.95
CA PHE A 220 -10.56 -13.33 5.14
C PHE A 220 -11.71 -13.46 6.14
N PHE A 221 -11.83 -14.63 6.76
CA PHE A 221 -12.77 -14.88 7.86
C PHE A 221 -12.14 -15.84 8.88
N GLY A 222 -12.66 -15.80 10.10
CA GLY A 222 -12.24 -16.71 11.17
C GLY A 222 -13.06 -17.99 11.19
N ASP A 223 -12.71 -18.91 12.08
CA ASP A 223 -13.36 -20.22 12.20
C ASP A 223 -14.85 -20.16 12.56
N ASN A 224 -15.33 -19.06 13.15
CA ASN A 224 -16.75 -18.93 13.52
C ASN A 224 -17.68 -18.71 12.30
N ASP A 225 -17.13 -18.41 11.11
CA ASP A 225 -17.87 -18.13 9.88
C ASP A 225 -17.91 -19.34 8.91
N ARG A 226 -18.01 -20.57 9.43
CA ARG A 226 -17.99 -21.84 8.65
C ARG A 226 -19.09 -22.01 7.61
N SER A 227 -20.08 -21.11 7.54
CA SER A 227 -21.12 -21.14 6.50
C SER A 227 -20.58 -20.78 5.10
N GLN A 228 -19.35 -20.29 5.02
CA GLN A 228 -18.73 -19.82 3.80
C GLN A 228 -17.87 -20.93 3.15
N PRO A 229 -17.90 -21.07 1.80
CA PRO A 229 -17.01 -21.98 1.12
C PRO A 229 -15.55 -21.53 1.34
N ILE A 230 -14.71 -22.43 1.83
CA ILE A 230 -13.28 -22.17 2.07
C ILE A 230 -12.52 -22.57 0.80
N ASP A 231 -11.71 -21.67 0.24
CA ASP A 231 -10.76 -22.01 -0.83
C ASP A 231 -9.38 -22.36 -0.24
N ILE A 232 -8.97 -21.61 0.78
CA ILE A 232 -7.65 -21.71 1.42
C ILE A 232 -7.79 -21.66 2.94
N GLY A 233 -7.18 -22.61 3.65
CA GLY A 233 -7.01 -22.57 5.10
C GLY A 233 -5.61 -22.11 5.47
N VAL A 234 -5.50 -21.15 6.40
CA VAL A 234 -4.25 -20.70 7.00
C VAL A 234 -4.17 -21.28 8.40
N GLU A 235 -3.33 -22.29 8.55
CA GLU A 235 -3.02 -22.92 9.82
C GLU A 235 -1.85 -22.22 10.49
N MET A 236 -2.01 -21.93 11.78
CA MET A 236 -0.96 -21.31 12.57
C MET A 236 -0.63 -22.19 13.78
N ARG A 237 0.67 -22.42 13.97
CA ARG A 237 1.20 -23.26 15.03
C ARG A 237 2.25 -22.47 15.80
N PHE A 238 1.94 -22.15 17.04
CA PHE A 238 2.83 -21.43 17.95
C PHE A 238 3.63 -22.41 18.81
N SER A 239 4.95 -22.25 18.88
CA SER A 239 5.79 -23.03 19.79
C SER A 239 5.64 -22.54 21.22
N ASP A 240 5.93 -23.39 22.20
CA ASP A 240 6.15 -22.89 23.56
C ASP A 240 7.24 -21.79 23.58
N VAL A 241 7.07 -20.80 24.47
CA VAL A 241 8.07 -19.75 24.68
C VAL A 241 9.20 -20.32 25.54
N ASN A 242 10.40 -20.36 24.98
CA ASN A 242 11.58 -20.77 25.72
C ASN A 242 12.13 -19.56 26.48
N ILE A 243 11.94 -19.53 27.80
CA ILE A 243 12.52 -18.51 28.69
C ILE A 243 13.71 -19.12 29.42
N GLY A 244 14.91 -18.65 29.08
CA GLY A 244 16.13 -19.09 29.74
C GLY A 244 16.20 -18.62 31.20
N ARG A 245 17.01 -19.31 32.00
CA ARG A 245 17.39 -18.81 33.33
C ARG A 245 18.27 -17.56 33.18
N TYR A 246 18.16 -16.63 34.12
CA TYR A 246 19.10 -15.52 34.16
C TYR A 246 20.52 -16.03 34.43
N ARG A 247 21.52 -15.38 33.82
CA ARG A 247 22.93 -15.66 34.02
C ARG A 247 23.61 -14.40 34.53
N ASP A 248 24.30 -14.54 35.66
CA ASP A 248 25.12 -13.49 36.26
C ASP A 248 26.59 -13.72 35.89
N GLU A 249 27.20 -12.74 35.23
CA GLU A 249 28.63 -12.67 35.00
C GLU A 249 29.22 -11.59 35.91
N ARG A 250 30.31 -11.90 36.62
CA ARG A 250 30.92 -10.99 37.59
C ARG A 250 32.31 -10.58 37.13
N SER A 251 32.54 -9.27 37.10
CA SER A 251 33.86 -8.68 36.91
C SER A 251 34.30 -7.97 38.17
N VAL A 252 35.56 -8.14 38.56
CA VAL A 252 36.12 -7.60 39.79
C VAL A 252 37.27 -6.65 39.45
N ARG A 253 37.24 -5.45 40.02
CA ARG A 253 38.31 -4.45 39.89
C ARG A 253 38.68 -3.90 41.26
N GLU A 254 39.97 -3.85 41.54
CA GLU A 254 40.51 -3.19 42.72
C GLU A 254 40.83 -1.72 42.42
N VAL A 255 40.52 -0.85 43.37
CA VAL A 255 40.84 0.58 43.33
C VAL A 255 41.52 0.99 44.63
N SER A 256 42.36 2.01 44.55
CA SER A 256 43.05 2.55 45.71
C SER A 256 43.24 4.05 45.58
N LYS A 257 43.22 4.75 46.72
CA LYS A 257 43.43 6.20 46.79
C LYS A 257 44.25 6.54 48.03
N GLN A 258 45.12 7.53 47.93
CA GLN A 258 45.76 8.12 49.11
C GLN A 258 44.81 9.15 49.74
N VAL A 259 44.55 8.98 51.04
CA VAL A 259 43.66 9.87 51.81
C VAL A 259 44.36 10.31 53.08
N VAL A 260 44.02 11.51 53.54
CA VAL A 260 44.60 12.07 54.77
C VAL A 260 44.01 11.31 55.97
N SER A 261 44.86 10.67 56.75
CA SER A 261 44.49 9.95 57.98
C SER A 261 44.48 10.87 59.20
N LYS A 262 45.36 11.88 59.21
CA LYS A 262 45.53 12.79 60.33
C LYS A 262 46.00 14.16 59.84
N GLU A 263 45.34 15.20 60.31
CA GLU A 263 45.81 16.58 60.19
C GLU A 263 46.36 17.03 61.54
N ILE A 264 47.64 17.40 61.57
CA ILE A 264 48.30 17.93 62.75
C ILE A 264 48.46 19.43 62.54
N VAL A 265 47.65 20.23 63.26
CA VAL A 265 47.71 21.69 63.22
C VAL A 265 48.74 22.16 64.24
N HIS A 266 49.86 22.68 63.77
CA HIS A 266 50.91 23.23 64.64
C HIS A 266 50.66 24.72 64.94
N LYS A 267 50.11 25.47 63.98
CA LYS A 267 49.71 26.90 64.02
C LYS A 267 48.60 27.15 62.97
N PRO A 268 47.85 28.27 62.96
CA PRO A 268 46.76 28.52 61.99
C PRO A 268 47.15 28.28 60.52
N ASP A 269 48.40 28.59 60.15
CA ASP A 269 48.93 28.45 58.78
C ASP A 269 49.85 27.22 58.57
N SER A 270 49.98 26.32 59.55
CA SER A 270 50.92 25.19 59.51
C SER A 270 50.24 23.87 59.86
N ILE A 271 49.76 23.17 58.82
CA ILE A 271 49.07 21.88 58.91
C ILE A 271 49.92 20.79 58.25
N THR A 272 50.31 19.78 59.02
CA THR A 272 50.98 18.57 58.51
C THR A 272 49.95 17.48 58.27
N ARG A 273 49.94 16.90 57.07
CA ARG A 273 49.00 15.84 56.67
C ARG A 273 49.71 14.49 56.58
N GLU A 274 49.23 13.50 57.32
CA GLU A 274 49.65 12.11 57.18
C GLU A 274 48.71 11.39 56.20
N TYR A 275 49.27 10.70 55.21
CA TYR A 275 48.50 9.99 54.19
C TYR A 275 48.53 8.48 54.42
N ILE A 276 47.38 7.83 54.23
CA ILE A 276 47.25 6.37 54.17
C ILE A 276 46.71 5.97 52.79
N THR A 277 47.09 4.79 52.31
CA THR A 277 46.50 4.21 51.10
C THR A 277 45.31 3.36 51.48
N VAL A 278 44.11 3.79 51.06
CA VAL A 278 42.88 3.03 51.24
C VAL A 278 42.56 2.26 49.97
N LYS A 279 41.95 1.08 50.10
CA LYS A 279 41.59 0.19 48.99
C LYS A 279 40.12 -0.19 49.04
N ALA A 280 39.52 -0.36 47.87
CA ALA A 280 38.22 -0.97 47.70
C ALA A 280 38.23 -1.93 46.52
N ARG A 281 37.38 -2.94 46.58
CA ARG A 281 37.15 -3.91 45.51
C ARG A 281 35.72 -3.74 45.03
N ILE A 282 35.58 -3.36 43.76
CA ILE A 282 34.31 -3.18 43.08
C ILE A 282 34.00 -4.47 42.31
N THR A 283 32.82 -5.03 42.55
CA THR A 283 32.29 -6.18 41.83
C THR A 283 31.12 -5.70 40.96
N THR A 284 31.30 -5.73 39.64
CA THR A 284 30.22 -5.46 38.69
C THR A 284 29.59 -6.79 38.30
N THR A 285 28.28 -6.92 38.49
CA THR A 285 27.49 -8.08 38.07
C THR A 285 26.66 -7.70 36.84
N THR A 286 26.89 -8.37 35.73
CA THR A 286 26.10 -8.28 34.50
C THR A 286 25.12 -9.45 34.47
N ARG A 287 23.84 -9.16 34.64
CA ARG A 287 22.76 -10.14 34.54
C ARG A 287 22.18 -10.14 33.14
N THR A 288 22.04 -11.32 32.55
CA THR A 288 21.47 -11.51 31.22
C THR A 288 20.30 -12.50 31.27
N LEU A 289 19.23 -12.21 30.54
CA LEU A 289 18.12 -13.14 30.29
C LEU A 289 17.77 -13.12 28.80
N LYS A 290 17.58 -14.30 28.22
CA LYS A 290 17.15 -14.47 26.83
C LYS A 290 15.91 -15.34 26.77
N ALA A 291 14.98 -14.99 25.91
CA ALA A 291 13.82 -15.80 25.59
C ALA A 291 13.52 -15.74 24.09
N ASN A 292 12.89 -16.79 23.57
CA ASN A 292 12.55 -16.87 22.15
C ASN A 292 11.32 -17.77 21.92
N ALA A 293 10.61 -17.53 20.82
CA ALA A 293 9.54 -18.39 20.35
C ALA A 293 9.43 -18.34 18.82
N ILE A 294 8.70 -19.31 18.25
CA ILE A 294 8.41 -19.36 16.82
C ILE A 294 6.91 -19.56 16.56
N LEU A 295 6.43 -18.99 15.47
CA LEU A 295 5.13 -19.25 14.89
C LEU A 295 5.32 -19.75 13.47
N GLN A 296 4.77 -20.92 13.18
CA GLN A 296 4.71 -21.46 11.82
C GLN A 296 3.32 -21.15 11.26
N ALA A 297 3.28 -20.47 10.11
CA ALA A 297 2.05 -20.25 9.35
C ALA A 297 2.13 -21.07 8.06
N ILE A 298 1.05 -21.79 7.73
CA ILE A 298 0.96 -22.62 6.53
C ILE A 298 -0.39 -22.38 5.87
N ALA A 299 -0.39 -21.96 4.62
CA ALA A 299 -1.58 -21.87 3.78
C ALA A 299 -1.71 -23.14 2.92
N ARG A 300 -2.89 -23.76 2.94
CA ARG A 300 -3.21 -24.95 2.15
C ARG A 300 -4.54 -24.78 1.44
N GLY A 301 -4.63 -25.32 0.22
CA GLY A 301 -5.91 -25.48 -0.46
C GLY A 301 -6.75 -26.58 0.18
N MET A 302 -8.04 -26.64 -0.17
CA MET A 302 -8.94 -27.70 0.27
C MET A 302 -8.53 -29.12 -0.17
N ASP A 303 -7.76 -29.21 -1.25
CA ASP A 303 -7.10 -30.43 -1.75
C ASP A 303 -5.80 -30.76 -0.98
N ASN A 304 -5.53 -30.08 0.14
CA ASN A 304 -4.30 -30.15 0.93
C ASN A 304 -3.04 -29.71 0.18
N ARG A 305 -3.18 -29.09 -0.99
CA ARG A 305 -2.06 -28.54 -1.76
C ARG A 305 -1.40 -27.44 -0.95
N HIS A 306 -0.07 -27.52 -0.81
CA HIS A 306 0.71 -26.46 -0.20
C HIS A 306 0.67 -25.21 -1.09
N ILE A 307 0.28 -24.07 -0.50
CA ILE A 307 0.21 -22.78 -1.19
C ILE A 307 1.35 -21.88 -0.73
N TRP A 308 1.57 -21.80 0.58
CA TRP A 308 2.61 -20.97 1.17
C TRP A 308 2.89 -21.40 2.61
N SER A 309 4.07 -21.07 3.11
CA SER A 309 4.39 -21.14 4.54
C SER A 309 5.47 -20.14 4.90
N ASP A 310 5.46 -19.70 6.15
CA ASP A 310 6.53 -18.92 6.74
C ASP A 310 6.72 -19.25 8.22
N THR A 311 7.87 -18.89 8.78
CA THR A 311 8.20 -19.05 10.20
C THR A 311 8.61 -17.71 10.79
N TYR A 312 7.76 -17.19 11.67
CA TYR A 312 7.99 -15.93 12.38
C TYR A 312 8.67 -16.20 13.71
N ARG A 313 9.79 -15.52 13.95
CA ARG A 313 10.57 -15.64 15.19
C ARG A 313 10.39 -14.38 16.02
N GLY A 314 10.22 -14.56 17.32
CA GLY A 314 10.22 -13.47 18.30
C GLY A 314 11.29 -13.75 19.34
N ASP A 315 12.04 -12.71 19.69
CA ASP A 315 13.22 -12.81 20.54
C ASP A 315 13.18 -11.69 21.59
N TYR A 316 13.51 -12.05 22.83
CA TYR A 316 13.64 -11.11 23.93
C TYR A 316 15.01 -11.26 24.57
N SER A 317 15.74 -10.16 24.71
CA SER A 317 17.03 -10.12 25.39
C SER A 317 17.07 -8.96 26.36
N TRP A 318 17.33 -9.27 27.62
CA TRP A 318 17.48 -8.29 28.69
C TRP A 318 18.87 -8.39 29.29
N VAL A 319 19.55 -7.25 29.42
CA VAL A 319 20.88 -7.14 30.01
C VAL A 319 20.89 -5.97 30.97
N TYR A 320 21.35 -6.21 32.19
CA TYR A 320 21.47 -5.18 33.21
C TYR A 320 22.74 -5.37 34.02
N SER A 321 23.44 -4.28 34.33
CA SER A 321 24.65 -4.30 35.14
C SER A 321 24.45 -3.48 36.40
N PHE A 322 24.90 -4.01 37.53
CA PHE A 322 24.96 -3.27 38.79
C PHE A 322 26.28 -3.57 39.49
N ALA A 323 26.73 -2.65 40.33
CA ALA A 323 27.98 -2.80 41.06
C ALA A 323 27.75 -2.84 42.57
N THR A 324 28.59 -3.59 43.26
CA THR A 324 28.74 -3.54 44.71
C THR A 324 30.22 -3.33 45.03
N TYR A 325 30.54 -2.83 46.23
CA TYR A 325 31.93 -2.67 46.66
C TYR A 325 32.16 -3.24 48.06
N THR A 326 33.41 -3.61 48.31
CA THR A 326 33.91 -4.03 49.64
C THR A 326 35.22 -3.30 49.92
N GLY A 327 35.43 -2.82 51.15
CA GLY A 327 36.61 -2.02 51.52
C GLY A 327 36.26 -0.57 51.86
N ASP A 328 37.21 0.35 51.69
CA ASP A 328 37.07 1.75 52.09
C ASP A 328 36.44 2.60 50.98
N GLU A 329 35.27 3.18 51.24
CA GLU A 329 34.53 4.02 50.28
C GLU A 329 35.36 5.19 49.74
N ARG A 330 36.32 5.70 50.53
CA ARG A 330 37.17 6.83 50.13
C ARG A 330 38.12 6.46 48.98
N ALA A 331 38.31 5.15 48.71
CA ALA A 331 39.08 4.66 47.57
C ALA A 331 38.32 4.78 46.23
N LEU A 332 37.01 5.01 46.24
CA LEU A 332 36.15 5.07 45.06
C LEU A 332 36.21 6.44 44.38
N SER A 333 36.21 6.47 43.03
CA SER A 333 36.02 7.70 42.26
C SER A 333 34.56 8.14 42.22
N ASP A 334 34.29 9.34 41.71
CA ASP A 334 32.90 9.80 41.54
C ASP A 334 32.17 8.99 40.44
N GLU A 335 32.89 8.49 39.44
CA GLU A 335 32.37 7.54 38.45
C GLU A 335 31.99 6.20 39.09
N ASP A 336 32.84 5.68 39.99
CA ASP A 336 32.55 4.45 40.73
C ASP A 336 31.26 4.60 41.56
N LYS A 337 31.09 5.76 42.21
CA LYS A 337 29.88 6.08 42.98
C LYS A 337 28.64 6.17 42.10
N LYS A 338 28.74 6.71 40.88
CA LYS A 338 27.63 6.72 39.91
C LYS A 338 27.23 5.30 39.48
N LEU A 339 28.21 4.42 39.28
CA LEU A 339 27.94 3.01 38.95
C LEU A 339 27.28 2.27 40.12
N LEU A 340 27.73 2.53 41.35
CA LEU A 340 27.16 1.96 42.59
C LEU A 340 25.77 2.49 42.92
N ALA A 341 25.39 3.67 42.41
CA ALA A 341 24.05 4.21 42.58
C ALA A 341 22.98 3.41 41.81
N GLN A 342 23.36 2.60 40.83
CA GLN A 342 22.45 1.70 40.11
C GLN A 342 22.04 0.54 41.02
N LYS A 343 20.74 0.44 41.30
CA LYS A 343 20.18 -0.63 42.13
C LYS A 343 20.06 -1.92 41.33
N GLU A 344 20.21 -3.06 42.00
CA GLU A 344 19.91 -4.35 41.38
C GLU A 344 18.49 -4.35 40.79
N GLN A 345 18.39 -4.77 39.53
CA GLN A 345 17.14 -4.90 38.81
C GLN A 345 16.95 -6.36 38.35
N TRP A 346 15.69 -6.75 38.22
CA TRP A 346 15.28 -8.04 37.68
C TRP A 346 14.66 -7.87 36.30
N PRO A 347 14.75 -8.88 35.42
CA PRO A 347 14.04 -8.85 34.15
C PRO A 347 12.53 -8.76 34.38
N ALA A 348 11.80 -8.37 33.33
CA ALA A 348 10.35 -8.43 33.29
C ALA A 348 9.82 -9.82 33.68
N SER A 349 8.57 -9.90 34.11
CA SER A 349 7.93 -11.17 34.44
C SER A 349 7.84 -12.07 33.20
N ASN A 350 7.73 -13.38 33.41
CA ASN A 350 7.55 -14.33 32.30
C ASN A 350 6.32 -13.97 31.45
N ASP A 351 5.22 -13.55 32.07
CA ASP A 351 4.00 -13.14 31.35
C ASP A 351 4.24 -11.92 30.45
N GLU A 352 5.01 -10.94 30.94
CA GLU A 352 5.35 -9.76 30.17
C GLU A 352 6.28 -10.10 29.00
N ILE A 353 7.28 -10.96 29.22
CA ILE A 353 8.18 -11.47 28.17
C ILE A 353 7.38 -12.21 27.08
N ILE A 354 6.47 -13.10 27.48
CA ILE A 354 5.59 -13.84 26.56
C ILE A 354 4.75 -12.85 25.73
N ARG A 355 4.14 -11.84 26.38
CA ARG A 355 3.32 -10.82 25.70
C ARG A 355 4.14 -10.03 24.68
N ILE A 356 5.38 -9.64 25.01
CA ILE A 356 6.28 -8.91 24.11
C ILE A 356 6.58 -9.76 22.86
N ILE A 357 7.01 -11.01 23.07
CA ILE A 357 7.34 -11.96 21.99
C ILE A 357 6.12 -12.24 21.12
N MET A 358 4.95 -12.49 21.73
CA MET A 358 3.69 -12.74 21.01
C MET A 358 3.27 -11.55 20.14
N ASN A 359 3.38 -10.33 20.65
CA ASN A 359 3.04 -9.13 19.90
C ASN A 359 3.98 -8.94 18.70
N GLU A 360 5.28 -9.15 18.89
CA GLU A 360 6.27 -9.08 17.80
C GLU A 360 5.98 -10.11 16.71
N ILE A 361 5.75 -11.36 17.11
CA ILE A 361 5.41 -12.45 16.19
C ILE A 361 4.10 -12.16 15.44
N ARG A 362 3.08 -11.66 16.13
CA ARG A 362 1.80 -11.29 15.53
C ARG A 362 1.98 -10.24 14.45
N GLN A 363 2.73 -9.17 14.73
CA GLN A 363 2.98 -8.10 13.76
C GLN A 363 3.71 -8.62 12.52
N LYS A 364 4.72 -9.49 12.70
CA LYS A 364 5.41 -10.15 11.59
C LYS A 364 4.46 -11.03 10.77
N ALA A 365 3.61 -11.82 11.45
CA ALA A 365 2.63 -12.69 10.81
C ALA A 365 1.55 -11.92 10.04
N GLN A 366 1.04 -10.84 10.63
CA GLN A 366 0.11 -9.90 10.01
C GLN A 366 0.65 -9.40 8.67
N CYS A 367 1.88 -8.88 8.65
CA CYS A 367 2.52 -8.41 7.43
C CYS A 367 2.73 -9.55 6.42
N GLY A 368 3.36 -10.66 6.82
CA GLY A 368 3.73 -11.72 5.89
C GLY A 368 2.52 -12.43 5.26
N ILE A 369 1.45 -12.67 6.04
CA ILE A 369 0.19 -13.25 5.53
C ILE A 369 -0.49 -12.27 4.56
N SER A 370 -0.61 -10.99 4.95
CA SER A 370 -1.22 -9.96 4.10
C SER A 370 -0.46 -9.78 2.78
N ASP A 371 0.87 -9.64 2.83
CA ASP A 371 1.73 -9.45 1.66
C ASP A 371 1.70 -10.64 0.70
N PHE A 372 1.59 -11.86 1.21
CA PHE A 372 1.46 -13.04 0.37
C PHE A 372 0.13 -13.00 -0.41
N PHE A 373 -1.00 -12.88 0.29
CA PHE A 373 -2.31 -12.96 -0.36
C PHE A 373 -2.64 -11.75 -1.24
N ASN A 374 -2.07 -10.59 -0.94
CA ASN A 374 -2.16 -9.41 -1.80
C ASN A 374 -1.43 -9.58 -3.15
N ARG A 375 -0.43 -10.47 -3.22
CA ARG A 375 0.30 -10.82 -4.46
C ARG A 375 -0.22 -12.07 -5.15
N TYR A 376 -0.83 -12.97 -4.37
CA TYR A 376 -1.41 -14.21 -4.88
C TYR A 376 -2.59 -13.97 -5.83
N ASN A 377 -3.27 -12.82 -5.69
CA ASN A 377 -4.57 -12.57 -6.33
C ASN A 377 -4.55 -11.60 -7.51
#